data_AF-A0A9D9R716-F1
#
_entry.id   AF-A0A9D9R716-F1
#
_cell.length_a   1.000
_cell.length_b   1.000
_cell.length_c   1.000
_cell.angle_alpha   90.00
_cell.angle_beta   90.00
_cell.angle_gamma   90.00
#
_symmetry.space_group_name_H-M   'P 1'
#
loop_
_entity.id
_entity.type
_entity.pdbx_description
1 polymer ?
#
loop_
_entity_poly.entity_id
_entity_poly.type
_entity_poly.pdbx_seq_one_letter_code
_entity_poly.pdbx_strand_id
1 'polypeptide(L)'
;MFLLGILCSVLSLLQGGDATLVFAGDAMQHDRQIEAARRSDGSFDYSAYFRHVADYVSAADYAVVNLECTLGGKPYKGYPCFSAPDEYAVALKDAGFD
;
A
#
# COMPACT_ATOMS: atom_id res chain seq x y z
N MET A 1 -26.95 -26.16 20.12
CA MET A 1 -26.14 -25.60 19.02
C MET A 1 -26.89 -24.56 18.19
N PHE A 2 -28.11 -24.82 17.70
CA PHE A 2 -28.85 -23.89 16.83
C PHE A 2 -29.17 -22.52 17.48
N LEU A 3 -29.64 -22.52 18.73
CA LEU A 3 -29.94 -21.30 19.50
C LEU A 3 -28.70 -20.45 19.82
N LEU A 4 -27.53 -21.08 19.99
CA LEU A 4 -26.27 -20.37 20.27
C LEU A 4 -25.80 -19.60 19.02
N GLY A 5 -25.93 -20.19 17.83
CA GLY A 5 -25.62 -19.51 16.57
C GLY A 5 -26.53 -18.29 16.33
N ILE A 6 -27.84 -18.44 16.58
CA ILE A 6 -28.80 -17.33 16.48
C ILE A 6 -28.45 -16.22 17.46
N LEU A 7 -28.12 -16.57 18.71
CA LEU A 7 -27.73 -15.60 19.73
C LEU A 7 -26.45 -14.84 19.35
N CYS A 8 -25.42 -15.51 18.83
CA CYS A 8 -24.20 -14.85 18.37
C CYS A 8 -24.47 -13.90 17.19
N SER A 9 -25.27 -14.29 16.19
CA SER A 9 -25.60 -13.41 15.07
C SER A 9 -26.40 -12.19 15.50
N VAL A 10 -27.35 -12.33 16.42
CA VAL A 10 -28.11 -11.20 16.97
C VAL A 10 -27.17 -10.29 17.78
N LEU A 11 -26.26 -10.85 18.59
CA LEU A 11 -25.26 -10.06 19.32
C LEU A 11 -24.32 -9.29 18.39
N SER A 12 -23.83 -9.90 17.31
CA SER A 12 -22.98 -9.21 16.32
C SER A 12 -23.72 -8.09 15.57
N LEU A 13 -25.03 -8.23 15.34
CA LEU A 13 -25.86 -7.17 14.75
C LEU A 13 -26.12 -6.01 15.73
N LEU A 14 -26.07 -6.29 17.03
CA LEU A 14 -26.25 -5.30 18.10
C LEU A 14 -24.92 -4.63 18.50
N GLN A 15 -23.78 -5.24 18.20
CA GLN A 15 -22.47 -4.61 18.28
C GLN A 15 -22.26 -3.75 17.03
N GLY A 16 -22.52 -2.45 17.14
CA GLY A 16 -22.01 -1.50 16.14
C GLY A 16 -20.48 -1.62 16.05
N GLY A 17 -19.95 -1.56 14.83
CA GLY A 17 -18.51 -1.52 14.57
C GLY A 17 -18.14 -0.20 13.91
N ASP A 18 -17.04 0.39 14.35
CA ASP A 18 -16.38 1.47 13.62
C ASP A 18 -15.36 0.85 12.67
N ALA A 19 -15.13 1.50 11.52
CA ALA A 19 -14.06 1.15 10.60
C ALA A 19 -13.26 2.41 10.25
N THR A 20 -11.93 2.29 10.31
CA THR A 20 -11.00 3.35 9.97
C THR A 20 -10.46 3.11 8.57
N LEU A 21 -10.65 4.08 7.68
CA LEU A 21 -10.20 4.01 6.30
C LEU A 21 -9.12 5.06 6.04
N VAL A 22 -8.05 4.67 5.37
CA VAL A 22 -7.01 5.59 4.88
C VAL A 22 -7.10 5.69 3.36
N PHE A 23 -7.19 6.91 2.86
CA PHE A 23 -7.08 7.20 1.42
C PHE A 23 -5.90 8.15 1.21
N ALA A 24 -4.86 7.64 0.57
CA ALA A 24 -3.72 8.42 0.12
C ALA A 24 -3.89 8.81 -1.35
N GLY A 25 -3.35 9.97 -1.71
CA GLY A 25 -3.29 10.43 -3.09
C GLY A 25 -2.26 9.66 -3.90
N ASP A 26 -1.59 10.37 -4.80
CA ASP A 26 -0.82 9.72 -5.85
C ASP A 26 0.50 9.12 -5.34
N ALA A 27 0.59 7.80 -5.38
CA ALA A 27 1.86 7.08 -5.32
C ALA A 27 2.56 7.19 -6.67
N MET A 28 3.21 8.33 -6.90
CA MET A 28 4.03 8.58 -8.08
C MET A 28 5.52 8.39 -7.82
N GLN A 29 6.23 8.05 -8.89
CA GLN A 29 7.68 7.92 -8.87
C GLN A 29 8.35 8.65 -10.04
N HIS A 30 9.34 9.48 -9.74
CA HIS A 30 10.19 10.16 -10.72
C HIS A 30 11.60 9.56 -10.79
N ASP A 31 12.35 9.90 -11.85
CA ASP A 31 13.70 9.38 -12.12
C ASP A 31 14.63 9.42 -10.90
N ARG A 32 14.64 10.51 -10.13
CA ARG A 32 15.51 10.63 -8.95
C ARG A 32 15.17 9.65 -7.83
N GLN A 33 13.89 9.28 -7.68
CA GLN A 33 13.47 8.27 -6.71
C GLN A 33 13.88 6.87 -7.20
N ILE A 34 13.70 6.57 -8.49
CA ILE A 34 14.16 5.31 -9.07
C ILE A 34 15.66 5.13 -8.86
N GLU A 35 16.46 6.18 -9.14
CA GLU A 35 17.91 6.13 -8.96
C GLU A 35 18.33 6.05 -7.49
N ALA A 36 17.63 6.73 -6.57
CA ALA A 36 17.93 6.64 -5.15
C ALA A 36 17.63 5.26 -4.55
N ALA A 37 16.69 4.51 -5.13
CA ALA A 37 16.38 3.14 -4.73
C ALA A 37 17.31 2.11 -5.40
N ARG A 38 18.01 2.47 -6.48
CA ARG A 38 18.84 1.52 -7.25
C ARG A 38 20.05 1.07 -6.42
N ARG A 39 20.22 -0.25 -6.29
CA ARG A 39 21.42 -0.87 -5.72
C ARG A 39 22.49 -1.14 -6.77
N SER A 40 23.72 -1.40 -6.33
CA SER A 40 24.87 -1.69 -7.20
C SER A 40 24.71 -2.97 -8.03
N ASP A 41 23.87 -3.92 -7.57
CA ASP A 41 23.56 -5.16 -8.28
C ASP A 41 22.41 -5.02 -9.30
N GLY A 42 21.82 -3.82 -9.41
CA GLY A 42 20.72 -3.51 -10.31
C GLY A 42 19.32 -3.83 -9.76
N SER A 43 19.21 -4.32 -8.52
CA SER A 43 17.95 -4.40 -7.78
C SER A 43 17.52 -3.02 -7.25
N PHE A 44 16.31 -2.94 -6.70
CA PHE A 44 15.78 -1.71 -6.09
C PHE A 44 15.44 -1.91 -4.60
N ASP A 45 15.75 -0.92 -3.78
CA ASP A 45 15.44 -0.83 -2.35
C ASP A 45 14.50 0.33 -2.06
N TYR A 46 13.29 0.00 -1.62
CA TYR A 46 12.29 0.98 -1.20
C TYR A 46 11.97 0.91 0.29
N SER A 47 12.67 0.07 1.07
CA SER A 47 12.37 -0.20 2.48
C SER A 47 12.35 1.06 3.36
N ALA A 48 13.08 2.11 2.97
CA ALA A 48 13.13 3.37 3.69
C ALA A 48 12.05 4.39 3.29
N TYR A 49 11.36 4.24 2.15
CA TYR A 49 10.51 5.29 1.58
C TYR A 49 9.26 5.58 2.40
N PHE A 50 8.62 4.53 2.89
CA PHE A 50 7.33 4.65 3.58
C PHE A 50 7.43 4.38 5.09
N ARG A 51 8.64 4.12 5.61
CA ARG A 51 8.85 3.74 7.02
C ARG A 51 8.25 4.70 8.04
N HIS A 52 8.15 5.99 7.70
CA HIS A 52 7.64 7.03 8.59
C HIS A 52 6.11 7.13 8.62
N VAL A 53 5.43 6.50 7.64
CA VAL A 53 3.96 6.47 7.56
C VAL A 53 3.40 5.06 7.76
N ALA A 54 4.23 4.03 7.73
CA ALA A 54 3.81 2.63 7.82
C ALA A 54 2.94 2.33 9.05
N ASP A 55 3.33 2.81 10.24
CA ASP A 55 2.55 2.60 11.47
C ASP A 55 1.16 3.26 11.40
N TYR A 56 1.03 4.39 10.70
CA TYR A 56 -0.25 5.07 10.52
C TYR A 56 -1.14 4.35 9.49
N VAL A 57 -0.55 3.93 8.36
CA VAL A 57 -1.27 3.27 7.28
C VAL A 57 -1.76 1.88 7.73
N SER A 58 -0.87 1.09 8.33
CA SER A 58 -1.17 -0.28 8.79
C SER A 58 -2.11 -0.34 10.00
N ALA A 59 -2.35 0.78 10.69
CA ALA A 59 -3.33 0.85 11.77
C ALA A 59 -4.79 0.98 11.28
N ALA A 60 -5.00 1.26 9.99
CA ALA A 60 -6.34 1.33 9.40
C ALA A 60 -6.92 -0.09 9.18
N ASP A 61 -8.25 -0.18 9.18
CA ASP A 61 -8.94 -1.43 8.81
C ASP A 61 -8.87 -1.67 7.30
N TYR A 62 -8.72 -0.60 6.52
CA TYR A 62 -8.49 -0.64 5.07
C TYR A 62 -7.77 0.63 4.59
N ALA A 63 -6.70 0.47 3.82
CA ALA A 63 -5.89 1.57 3.33
C ALA A 63 -5.68 1.51 1.81
N VAL A 64 -6.07 2.56 1.10
CA VAL A 64 -5.97 2.67 -0.36
C VAL A 64 -5.04 3.82 -0.74
N VAL A 65 -4.29 3.63 -1.81
CA VAL A 65 -3.46 4.66 -2.45
C VAL A 65 -3.70 4.68 -3.95
N ASN A 66 -3.73 5.87 -4.56
CA ASN A 66 -3.81 5.97 -6.01
C ASN A 66 -2.46 5.62 -6.64
N LEU A 67 -2.36 4.45 -7.27
CA LEU A 67 -1.16 4.06 -7.99
C LEU A 67 -1.09 4.78 -9.35
N GLU A 68 -0.56 6.00 -9.36
CA GLU A 68 -0.48 6.83 -10.57
C GLU A 68 0.74 6.53 -11.45
N CYS A 69 1.77 5.86 -10.93
CA CYS A 69 2.83 5.31 -11.79
C CYS A 69 2.43 3.95 -12.39
N THR A 70 2.82 3.69 -13.63
CA THR A 70 2.63 2.38 -14.27
C THR A 70 3.73 1.39 -13.86
N LEU A 71 3.42 0.09 -13.85
CA LEU A 71 4.40 -1.00 -13.69
C LEU A 71 4.69 -1.62 -15.07
N GLY A 72 5.29 -0.83 -15.96
CA GLY A 72 5.49 -1.18 -17.38
C GLY A 72 6.72 -2.05 -17.68
N GLY A 73 7.54 -2.37 -16.67
CA GLY A 73 8.82 -3.04 -16.85
C GLY A 73 9.92 -2.12 -17.39
N LYS A 74 11.07 -2.70 -17.73
CA LYS A 74 12.23 -1.92 -18.21
C LYS A 74 11.98 -1.33 -19.61
N PRO A 75 12.53 -0.14 -19.93
CA PRO A 75 13.34 0.71 -19.06
C PRO A 75 12.48 1.45 -18.03
N TYR A 76 12.92 1.43 -16.77
CA TYR A 76 12.24 2.18 -15.71
C TYR A 76 12.40 3.68 -15.93
N LYS A 77 11.31 4.42 -15.71
CA LYS A 77 11.24 5.84 -16.05
C LYS A 77 10.23 6.56 -15.15
N GLY A 78 10.54 7.80 -14.78
CA GLY A 78 9.57 8.72 -14.23
C GLY A 78 8.74 9.41 -15.33
N TYR A 79 8.21 10.59 -15.01
CA TYR A 79 7.54 11.45 -15.99
C TYR A 79 8.36 11.64 -17.29
N PRO A 80 7.73 11.67 -18.48
CA PRO A 80 6.27 11.64 -18.72
C PRO A 80 5.67 10.26 -18.91
N CYS A 81 6.47 9.24 -19.21
CA CYS A 81 5.94 7.95 -19.62
C CYS A 81 5.58 7.04 -18.45
N PHE A 82 6.26 7.20 -17.32
CA PHE A 82 6.22 6.35 -16.13
C PHE A 82 6.45 4.85 -16.43
N SER A 83 7.28 4.22 -15.61
CA SER A 83 7.43 2.77 -15.50
C SER A 83 8.25 2.53 -14.24
N ALA A 84 7.58 2.32 -13.11
CA ALA A 84 8.22 2.06 -11.84
C ALA A 84 8.69 0.59 -11.76
N PRO A 85 9.76 0.29 -11.01
CA PRO A 85 10.09 -1.07 -10.62
C PRO A 85 8.98 -1.70 -9.77
N ASP A 86 8.74 -2.99 -9.93
CA ASP A 86 7.69 -3.71 -9.20
C ASP A 86 7.91 -3.64 -7.67
N GLU A 87 9.16 -3.51 -7.22
CA GLU A 87 9.52 -3.34 -5.82
C GLU A 87 8.90 -2.07 -5.19
N TYR A 88 8.51 -1.08 -5.99
CA TYR A 88 7.80 0.11 -5.49
C TYR A 88 6.40 -0.25 -5.00
N ALA A 89 5.67 -1.08 -5.75
CA ALA A 89 4.35 -1.57 -5.34
C ALA A 89 4.44 -2.52 -4.15
N VAL A 90 5.49 -3.36 -4.09
CA VAL A 90 5.79 -4.18 -2.92
C VAL A 90 6.00 -3.30 -1.68
N ALA A 91 6.75 -2.20 -1.80
CA ALA A 91 6.99 -1.31 -0.67
C ALA A 91 5.74 -0.55 -0.20
N LEU A 92 4.80 -0.22 -1.10
CA LEU A 92 3.49 0.31 -0.69
C LEU A 92 2.70 -0.73 0.10
N LYS A 93 2.67 -1.97 -0.38
CA LYS A 93 2.03 -3.08 0.35
C LYS A 93 2.68 -3.32 1.72
N ASP A 94 4.01 -3.34 1.78
CA ASP A 94 4.76 -3.53 3.02
C ASP A 94 4.54 -2.37 4.01
N ALA A 95 4.18 -1.17 3.53
CA ALA A 95 3.78 -0.04 4.36
C ALA A 95 2.35 -0.15 4.92
N GLY A 96 1.56 -1.13 4.46
CA GLY A 96 0.22 -1.41 4.96
C GLY A 96 -0.92 -0.99 4.04
N PHE A 97 -0.66 -0.60 2.78
CA PHE A 97 -1.72 -0.40 1.80
C PHE A 97 -2.25 -1.74 1.25
N ASP A 98 -3.57 -1.83 1.07
CA ASP A 98 -4.30 -2.99 0.53
C ASP A 98 -4.46 -2.95 -0.99
#